data_AF-A0A2N9P929-F1
#
_entry.id   AF-A0A2N9P929-F1
#
_cell.length_a   1.000
_cell.length_b   1.000
_cell.length_c   1.000
_cell.angle_alpha   90.00
_cell.angle_beta   90.00
_cell.angle_gamma   90.00
#
_symmetry.space_group_name_H-M   'P 1'
#
loop_
_entity.id
_entity.type
_entity.pdbx_description
1 polymer ?
#
loop_
_entity_poly.entity_id
_entity_poly.type
_entity_poly.pdbx_seq_one_letter_code
_entity_poly.pdbx_strand_id
1 'polypeptide(L)'
;MKELQILLVVLVFISYYFLCFLQVKKLKLVMLPFFIVSSIVLRLNVDVALNKDYYGYYYGYSLSDFNNIFDYFLKEPYLYIQYSFLKYPNFDHDFIFVFIYGINFILISVFFIWLAFLNDVSVWKKNILFTLYYFLFGYVLLRNGPSYVIFSYFIYYSIREIKKSRLIFLTPFMHISSILPLGLYFSDSKRYFKILFVFLILSSILIIFILPYIESNQAFDKIFTKADAYSEELEEISIFHYIYFGFMFSVFILQLFFLRKKVYNPFLITTFIIYLLGFFVNPVVGFRLSPYFLISSLFYKVENYKNLDRMLNIFSFFLVFYFVLTFKDSHYL
;
A
#
# COMPACT_ATOMS: atom_id res chain seq x y z
N MET A 1 12.17 17.95 13.26
CA MET A 1 11.77 18.34 11.89
C MET A 1 12.14 19.81 11.65
N LYS A 2 12.85 20.11 10.57
CA LYS A 2 13.27 21.49 10.23
C LYS A 2 12.09 22.28 9.66
N GLU A 3 12.01 23.59 9.91
CA GLU A 3 10.94 24.47 9.40
C GLU A 3 10.79 24.37 7.87
N LEU A 4 11.90 24.31 7.15
CA LEU A 4 11.93 24.13 5.69
C LEU A 4 11.22 22.85 5.24
N GLN A 5 11.38 21.74 5.97
CA GLN A 5 10.72 20.47 5.60
C GLN A 5 9.22 20.55 5.79
N ILE A 6 8.74 21.23 6.85
CA ILE A 6 7.30 21.45 7.06
C ILE A 6 6.72 22.23 5.89
N LEU A 7 7.38 23.33 5.51
CA LEU A 7 6.96 24.15 4.37
C LEU A 7 6.89 23.33 3.08
N LEU A 8 7.89 22.50 2.80
CA LEU A 8 7.93 21.65 1.61
C LEU A 8 6.84 20.56 1.64
N VAL A 9 6.56 19.95 2.80
CA VAL A 9 5.47 18.97 2.96
C VAL A 9 4.12 19.62 2.68
N VAL A 10 3.89 20.82 3.23
CA VAL A 10 2.67 21.60 2.97
C VAL A 10 2.58 21.97 1.49
N LEU A 11 3.68 22.39 0.86
CA LEU A 11 3.72 22.74 -0.56
C LEU A 11 3.37 21.53 -1.45
N VAL A 12 3.92 20.35 -1.14
CA VAL A 12 3.62 19.09 -1.84
C VAL A 12 2.14 18.74 -1.73
N PHE A 13 1.54 18.89 -0.55
CA PHE A 13 0.12 18.65 -0.36
C PHE A 13 -0.74 19.62 -1.16
N ILE A 14 -0.46 20.92 -1.04
CA ILE A 14 -1.24 21.97 -1.69
C ILE A 14 -1.17 21.81 -3.22
N SER A 15 0.01 21.55 -3.77
CA SER A 15 0.17 21.34 -5.21
C SER A 15 -0.58 20.10 -5.70
N TYR A 16 -0.55 18.99 -4.94
CA TYR A 16 -1.33 17.80 -5.24
C TYR A 16 -2.84 18.02 -5.15
N TYR A 17 -3.29 18.71 -4.10
CA TYR A 17 -4.69 19.05 -3.87
C TYR A 17 -5.24 19.84 -5.07
N PHE A 18 -4.54 20.90 -5.48
CA PHE A 18 -4.97 21.72 -6.62
C PHE A 18 -4.91 20.92 -7.94
N LEU A 19 -3.87 20.09 -8.14
CA LEU A 19 -3.79 19.21 -9.30
C LEU A 19 -5.00 18.26 -9.40
N CYS A 20 -5.49 17.75 -8.27
CA CYS A 20 -6.69 16.93 -8.20
C CYS A 20 -7.99 17.73 -8.37
N PHE A 21 -8.06 18.93 -7.78
CA PHE A 21 -9.24 19.77 -7.74
C PHE A 21 -9.61 20.35 -9.11
N LEU A 22 -8.61 20.69 -9.93
CA LEU A 22 -8.82 21.15 -11.29
C LEU A 22 -9.48 20.06 -12.12
N GLN A 23 -10.55 20.37 -12.86
CA GLN A 23 -11.20 19.39 -13.75
C GLN A 23 -10.67 19.46 -15.18
N VAL A 24 -10.16 20.61 -15.60
CA VAL A 24 -9.69 20.86 -16.97
C VAL A 24 -8.27 20.32 -17.14
N LYS A 25 -8.08 19.39 -18.08
CA LYS A 25 -6.78 18.74 -18.36
C LYS A 25 -5.65 19.74 -18.63
N LYS A 26 -5.92 20.83 -19.38
CA LYS A 26 -4.93 21.88 -19.65
C LYS A 26 -4.42 22.53 -18.37
N LEU A 27 -5.31 22.86 -17.43
CA LEU A 27 -4.93 23.44 -16.13
C LEU A 27 -4.18 22.43 -15.26
N LYS A 28 -4.54 21.14 -15.30
CA LYS A 28 -3.76 20.09 -14.63
C LYS A 28 -2.31 20.03 -15.13
N LEU A 29 -2.11 20.13 -16.45
CA LEU A 29 -0.77 20.12 -17.03
C LEU A 29 0.07 21.34 -16.59
N VAL A 30 -0.56 22.48 -16.33
CA VAL A 30 0.11 23.67 -15.77
C VAL A 30 0.47 23.46 -14.29
N MET A 31 -0.39 22.80 -13.51
CA MET A 31 -0.12 22.51 -12.09
C MET A 31 0.85 21.35 -11.85
N LEU A 32 0.96 20.43 -12.80
CA LEU A 32 1.78 19.23 -12.68
C LEU A 32 3.27 19.53 -12.39
N PRO A 33 3.95 20.47 -13.09
CA PRO A 33 5.32 20.85 -12.77
C PRO A 33 5.51 21.30 -11.32
N PHE A 34 4.55 22.04 -10.74
CA PHE A 34 4.65 22.48 -9.35
C PHE A 34 4.67 21.29 -8.39
N PHE A 35 3.80 20.30 -8.60
CA PHE A 35 3.78 19.07 -7.81
C PHE A 35 5.08 18.27 -7.94
N ILE A 36 5.57 18.10 -9.17
CA ILE A 36 6.81 17.36 -9.44
C ILE A 36 7.99 18.05 -8.76
N VAL A 37 8.16 19.36 -8.98
CA VAL A 37 9.27 20.13 -8.42
C VAL A 37 9.19 20.14 -6.90
N SER A 38 8.03 20.42 -6.30
CA SER A 38 7.90 20.40 -4.83
C SER A 38 8.23 19.03 -4.25
N SER A 39 7.81 17.95 -4.92
CA SER A 39 8.07 16.57 -4.47
C SER A 39 9.55 16.23 -4.54
N ILE A 40 10.24 16.60 -5.63
CA ILE A 40 11.68 16.37 -5.80
C ILE A 40 12.46 17.19 -4.78
N VAL A 41 12.13 18.48 -4.62
CA VAL A 41 12.80 19.34 -3.64
C VAL A 41 12.62 18.80 -2.23
N LEU A 42 11.42 18.34 -1.86
CA LEU A 42 11.21 17.66 -0.57
C LEU A 42 12.09 16.41 -0.46
N ARG A 43 12.10 15.54 -1.47
CA ARG A 43 12.88 14.30 -1.44
C ARG A 43 14.38 14.54 -1.27
N LEU A 44 14.94 15.56 -1.91
CA LEU A 44 16.35 15.93 -1.78
C LEU A 44 16.70 16.53 -0.41
N ASN A 45 15.71 17.05 0.33
CA ASN A 45 15.90 17.65 1.66
C ASN A 45 15.58 16.69 2.81
N VAL A 46 15.28 15.42 2.50
CA VAL A 46 14.98 14.38 3.48
C VAL A 46 16.00 13.28 3.32
N ASP A 47 16.84 13.10 4.35
CA ASP A 47 17.79 12.02 4.40
C ASP A 47 17.05 10.67 4.45
N VAL A 48 17.51 9.72 3.64
CA VAL A 48 16.95 8.39 3.53
C VAL A 48 17.10 7.61 4.84
N ALA A 49 18.19 7.88 5.58
CA ALA A 49 18.46 7.23 6.85
C ALA A 49 17.46 7.60 7.95
N LEU A 50 16.71 8.70 7.79
CA LEU A 50 15.66 9.10 8.75
C LEU A 50 14.40 8.23 8.64
N ASN A 51 14.24 7.47 7.55
CA ASN A 51 13.06 6.64 7.36
C ASN A 51 12.99 5.52 8.42
N LYS A 52 11.81 5.30 9.00
CA LYS A 52 11.59 4.31 10.07
C LYS A 52 12.06 2.89 9.73
N ASP A 53 11.88 2.45 8.48
CA ASP A 53 12.26 1.10 8.04
C ASP A 53 13.69 1.03 7.46
N TYR A 54 14.43 2.15 7.38
CA TYR A 54 15.73 2.19 6.71
C TYR A 54 16.71 1.16 7.27
N TYR A 55 16.94 1.18 8.58
CA TYR A 55 17.87 0.26 9.24
C TYR A 55 17.42 -1.19 9.11
N GLY A 56 16.11 -1.42 9.16
CA GLY A 56 15.52 -2.73 8.88
C GLY A 56 15.95 -3.22 7.52
N TYR A 57 15.81 -2.40 6.46
CA TYR A 57 16.22 -2.78 5.11
C TYR A 57 17.74 -2.90 4.92
N TYR A 58 18.49 -1.99 5.52
CA TYR A 58 19.93 -1.84 5.34
C TYR A 58 20.71 -2.95 6.05
N TYR A 59 20.37 -3.28 7.30
CA TYR A 59 21.08 -4.31 8.09
C TYR A 59 20.33 -5.64 8.17
N GLY A 60 18.99 -5.61 8.21
CA GLY A 60 18.17 -6.77 8.56
C GLY A 60 17.93 -7.79 7.45
N TYR A 61 18.23 -7.47 6.18
CA TYR A 61 17.95 -8.35 5.06
C TYR A 61 19.21 -8.94 4.45
N SER A 62 19.27 -10.28 4.43
CA SER A 62 20.30 -10.97 3.65
C SER A 62 20.02 -10.77 2.16
N LEU A 63 20.71 -9.81 1.55
CA LEU A 63 20.78 -9.61 0.10
C LEU A 63 21.77 -10.58 -0.56
N SER A 64 22.03 -11.71 0.09
CA SER A 64 22.85 -12.82 -0.40
C SER A 64 22.09 -13.62 -1.45
N ASP A 65 22.83 -14.34 -2.28
CA ASP A 65 22.26 -15.24 -3.30
C ASP A 65 21.29 -16.26 -2.68
N PHE A 66 20.32 -16.70 -3.49
CA PHE A 66 19.31 -17.67 -3.08
C PHE A 66 19.79 -19.10 -3.28
N ASN A 67 19.44 -19.97 -2.33
CA ASN A 67 19.75 -21.39 -2.45
C ASN A 67 18.75 -22.15 -3.33
N ASN A 68 17.48 -21.69 -3.38
CA ASN A 68 16.43 -22.29 -4.20
C ASN A 68 15.29 -21.27 -4.48
N ILE A 69 14.30 -21.67 -5.30
CA ILE A 69 13.20 -20.77 -5.70
C ILE A 69 12.24 -20.41 -4.56
N PHE A 70 12.12 -21.25 -3.52
CA PHE A 70 11.29 -20.92 -2.36
C PHE A 70 11.97 -19.87 -1.50
N ASP A 71 13.30 -19.96 -1.34
CA ASP A 71 14.14 -18.97 -0.67
C ASP A 71 14.01 -17.59 -1.34
N TYR A 72 13.92 -17.55 -2.68
CA TYR A 72 13.65 -16.32 -3.45
C TYR A 72 12.34 -15.63 -3.04
N PHE A 73 11.22 -16.37 -2.94
CA PHE A 73 9.93 -15.80 -2.56
C PHE A 73 9.85 -15.41 -1.07
N LEU A 74 10.66 -16.02 -0.21
CA LEU A 74 10.72 -15.73 1.22
C LEU A 74 11.68 -14.57 1.57
N LYS A 75 12.66 -14.26 0.72
CA LYS A 75 13.67 -13.22 0.93
C LYS A 75 13.39 -11.92 0.16
N GLU A 76 12.12 -11.55 0.05
CA GLU A 76 11.72 -10.22 -0.46
C GLU A 76 12.20 -9.97 -1.89
N PRO A 77 11.60 -10.68 -2.86
CA PRO A 77 12.15 -10.87 -4.20
C PRO A 77 12.44 -9.57 -4.96
N TYR A 78 11.60 -8.56 -4.77
CA TYR A 78 11.77 -7.27 -5.43
C TYR A 78 13.01 -6.52 -5.00
N LEU A 79 13.23 -6.40 -3.69
CA LEU A 79 14.36 -5.68 -3.13
C LEU A 79 15.66 -6.35 -3.55
N TYR A 80 15.68 -7.68 -3.56
CA TYR A 80 16.82 -8.43 -4.08
C TYR A 80 17.10 -8.17 -5.55
N ILE A 81 16.07 -8.18 -6.43
CA ILE A 81 16.27 -7.93 -7.87
C ILE A 81 16.89 -6.55 -8.06
N GLN A 82 16.35 -5.53 -7.39
CA GLN A 82 16.85 -4.17 -7.49
C GLN A 82 18.30 -4.08 -7.02
N TYR A 83 18.59 -4.65 -5.84
CA TYR A 83 19.93 -4.64 -5.28
C TYR A 83 20.94 -5.37 -6.18
N SER A 84 20.59 -6.57 -6.65
CA SER A 84 21.44 -7.40 -7.51
C SER A 84 21.71 -6.73 -8.86
N PHE A 85 20.71 -6.04 -9.43
CA PHE A 85 20.88 -5.27 -10.66
C PHE A 85 21.86 -4.10 -10.49
N LEU A 86 21.89 -3.48 -9.31
CA LEU A 86 22.72 -2.32 -8.99
C LEU A 86 24.09 -2.68 -8.40
N LYS A 87 24.31 -3.96 -8.05
CA LYS A 87 25.59 -4.52 -7.58
C LYS A 87 26.60 -4.62 -8.73
N TYR A 88 26.81 -3.53 -9.44
CA TYR A 88 27.91 -3.32 -10.37
C TYR A 88 29.16 -2.95 -9.55
N PRO A 89 30.38 -3.35 -9.95
CA PRO A 89 31.58 -3.34 -9.09
C PRO A 89 32.01 -2.00 -8.45
N ASN A 90 31.37 -0.88 -8.75
CA ASN A 90 31.81 0.46 -8.33
C ASN A 90 30.80 1.22 -7.46
N PHE A 91 29.66 0.64 -7.08
CA PHE A 91 28.71 1.29 -6.17
C PHE A 91 28.84 0.74 -4.76
N ASP A 92 29.00 1.64 -3.80
CA ASP A 92 28.92 1.34 -2.37
C ASP A 92 27.46 1.06 -1.95
N HIS A 93 27.33 0.36 -0.83
CA HIS A 93 26.03 -0.11 -0.33
C HIS A 93 25.05 1.05 -0.08
N ASP A 94 25.55 2.18 0.43
CA ASP A 94 24.77 3.38 0.73
C ASP A 94 24.16 3.96 -0.55
N PHE A 95 24.98 4.13 -1.58
CA PHE A 95 24.53 4.64 -2.87
C PHE A 95 23.45 3.75 -3.48
N ILE A 96 23.62 2.42 -3.43
CA ILE A 96 22.64 1.47 -3.95
C ILE A 96 21.29 1.67 -3.25
N PHE A 97 21.27 1.79 -1.92
CA PHE A 97 20.03 2.01 -1.17
C PHE A 97 19.40 3.37 -1.48
N VAL A 98 20.17 4.45 -1.49
CA VAL A 98 19.67 5.79 -1.86
C VAL A 98 19.03 5.75 -3.26
N PHE A 99 19.65 5.04 -4.19
CA PHE A 99 19.15 4.87 -5.55
C PHE A 99 17.85 4.05 -5.60
N ILE A 100 17.76 2.94 -4.85
CA ILE A 100 16.55 2.12 -4.73
C ILE A 100 15.38 2.95 -4.19
N TYR A 101 15.61 3.73 -3.13
CA TYR A 101 14.60 4.66 -2.62
C TYR A 101 14.23 5.74 -3.66
N GLY A 102 15.19 6.20 -4.46
CA GLY A 102 14.93 7.11 -5.58
C GLY A 102 14.00 6.51 -6.63
N ILE A 103 14.23 5.27 -7.05
CA ILE A 103 13.34 4.54 -7.97
C ILE A 103 11.93 4.43 -7.38
N ASN A 104 11.84 4.02 -6.12
CA ASN A 104 10.55 3.85 -5.44
C ASN A 104 9.80 5.19 -5.35
N PHE A 105 10.48 6.26 -4.97
CA PHE A 105 9.91 7.62 -4.96
C PHE A 105 9.37 8.03 -6.33
N ILE A 106 10.10 7.76 -7.43
CA ILE A 106 9.65 8.05 -8.80
C ILE A 106 8.40 7.25 -9.14
N LEU A 107 8.40 5.94 -8.87
CA LEU A 107 7.27 5.05 -9.13
C LEU A 107 6.00 5.54 -8.42
N ILE A 108 6.12 5.88 -7.14
CA ILE A 108 5.00 6.38 -6.33
C ILE A 108 4.55 7.77 -6.77
N SER A 109 5.47 8.66 -7.14
CA SER A 109 5.12 9.97 -7.69
C SER A 109 4.33 9.85 -9.00
N VAL A 110 4.77 8.96 -9.91
CA VAL A 110 4.04 8.66 -11.15
C VAL A 110 2.66 8.09 -10.86
N PHE A 111 2.53 7.20 -9.88
CA PHE A 111 1.24 6.67 -9.44
C PHE A 111 0.29 7.78 -8.97
N PHE A 112 0.75 8.70 -8.13
CA PHE A 112 -0.10 9.79 -7.65
C PHE A 112 -0.44 10.80 -8.74
N ILE A 113 0.46 11.04 -9.69
CA ILE A 113 0.16 11.82 -10.90
C ILE A 113 -0.95 11.12 -11.69
N TRP A 114 -0.82 9.81 -11.99
CA TRP A 114 -1.88 9.05 -12.65
C TRP A 114 -3.22 9.19 -11.92
N LEU A 115 -3.24 9.00 -10.60
CA LEU A 115 -4.42 9.15 -9.76
C LEU A 115 -5.04 10.55 -9.85
N ALA A 116 -4.23 11.60 -9.86
CA ALA A 116 -4.71 12.98 -9.99
C ALA A 116 -5.46 13.21 -11.30
N PHE A 117 -5.03 12.57 -12.39
CA PHE A 117 -5.64 12.69 -13.71
C PHE A 117 -6.94 11.89 -13.91
N LEU A 118 -7.31 10.99 -12.98
CA LEU A 118 -8.57 10.23 -13.05
C LEU A 118 -9.78 11.12 -12.73
N ASN A 119 -10.50 11.61 -13.75
CA ASN A 119 -11.60 12.57 -13.54
C ASN A 119 -12.88 11.96 -12.95
N ASP A 120 -13.05 10.64 -13.03
CA ASP A 120 -14.19 9.90 -12.49
C ASP A 120 -14.03 9.55 -11.00
N VAL A 121 -12.86 9.82 -10.41
CA VAL A 121 -12.59 9.65 -8.98
C VAL A 121 -12.67 10.99 -8.27
N SER A 122 -13.51 11.08 -7.23
CA SER A 122 -13.70 12.30 -6.44
C SER A 122 -12.39 12.77 -5.79
N VAL A 123 -12.20 14.10 -5.70
CA VAL A 123 -10.97 14.74 -5.20
C VAL A 123 -10.65 14.28 -3.78
N TRP A 124 -11.65 14.22 -2.91
CA TRP A 124 -11.47 13.81 -1.52
C TRP A 124 -10.91 12.40 -1.38
N LYS A 125 -11.30 11.47 -2.24
CA LYS A 125 -10.81 10.08 -2.24
C LYS A 125 -9.33 10.01 -2.59
N LYS A 126 -8.91 10.80 -3.59
CA LYS A 126 -7.50 10.91 -4.00
C LYS A 126 -6.66 11.51 -2.88
N ASN A 127 -7.16 12.57 -2.25
CA ASN A 127 -6.46 13.24 -1.15
C ASN A 127 -6.35 12.35 0.09
N ILE A 128 -7.35 11.52 0.41
CA ILE A 128 -7.21 10.51 1.49
C ILE A 128 -6.10 9.51 1.16
N LEU A 129 -6.09 8.94 -0.05
CA LEU A 129 -5.03 8.01 -0.46
C LEU A 129 -3.65 8.67 -0.45
N PHE A 130 -3.55 9.90 -0.94
CA PHE A 130 -2.32 10.68 -0.93
C PHE A 130 -1.83 10.94 0.49
N THR A 131 -2.75 11.35 1.36
CA THR A 131 -2.42 11.70 2.75
C THR A 131 -1.89 10.50 3.54
N LEU A 132 -2.54 9.35 3.35
CA LEU A 132 -2.19 8.11 4.06
C LEU A 132 -0.95 7.44 3.48
N TYR A 133 -0.77 7.46 2.16
CA TYR A 133 0.15 6.54 1.50
C TYR A 133 1.28 7.19 0.71
N TYR A 134 1.32 8.51 0.53
CA TYR A 134 2.42 9.14 -0.20
C TYR A 134 3.77 8.94 0.48
N PHE A 135 3.89 9.29 1.77
CA PHE A 135 5.13 9.07 2.52
C PHE A 135 5.37 7.59 2.79
N LEU A 136 4.31 6.85 3.17
CA LEU A 136 4.46 5.43 3.43
C LEU A 136 5.00 4.68 2.22
N PHE A 137 4.44 4.91 1.02
CA PHE A 137 4.88 4.19 -0.17
C PHE A 137 6.15 4.80 -0.77
N GLY A 138 6.25 6.12 -0.84
CA GLY A 138 7.33 6.80 -1.56
C GLY A 138 8.63 6.96 -0.76
N TYR A 139 8.54 6.96 0.56
CA TYR A 139 9.68 7.22 1.45
C TYR A 139 10.01 6.04 2.35
N VAL A 140 9.03 5.25 2.78
CA VAL A 140 9.28 4.18 3.76
C VAL A 140 9.36 2.80 3.11
N LEU A 141 8.28 2.33 2.47
CA LEU A 141 8.13 0.94 2.02
C LEU A 141 8.81 0.68 0.67
N LEU A 142 9.94 -0.03 0.67
CA LEU A 142 10.63 -0.45 -0.56
C LEU A 142 10.02 -1.68 -1.24
N ARG A 143 9.26 -2.51 -0.52
CA ARG A 143 8.80 -3.83 -1.01
C ARG A 143 7.39 -3.83 -1.55
N ASN A 144 6.49 -3.24 -0.76
CA ASN A 144 5.06 -3.41 -0.96
C ASN A 144 4.45 -2.25 -1.75
N GLY A 145 5.12 -1.09 -1.77
CA GLY A 145 4.69 0.09 -2.52
C GLY A 145 4.27 -0.24 -3.97
N PRO A 146 5.14 -0.90 -4.77
CA PRO A 146 4.80 -1.29 -6.14
C PRO A 146 3.60 -2.24 -6.24
N SER A 147 3.45 -3.18 -5.30
CA SER A 147 2.32 -4.11 -5.33
C SER A 147 0.98 -3.40 -5.07
N TYR A 148 0.95 -2.43 -4.16
CA TYR A 148 -0.23 -1.59 -3.92
C TYR A 148 -0.57 -0.69 -5.12
N VAL A 149 0.44 -0.17 -5.83
CA VAL A 149 0.25 0.62 -7.05
C VAL A 149 -0.39 -0.22 -8.16
N ILE A 150 0.18 -1.40 -8.43
CA ILE A 150 -0.36 -2.33 -9.43
C ILE A 150 -1.78 -2.76 -9.05
N PHE A 151 -2.01 -3.05 -7.78
CA PHE A 151 -3.33 -3.39 -7.27
C PHE A 151 -4.34 -2.25 -7.46
N SER A 152 -3.95 -1.01 -7.16
CA SER A 152 -4.79 0.17 -7.38
C SER A 152 -5.19 0.31 -8.85
N TYR A 153 -4.22 0.15 -9.75
CA TYR A 153 -4.48 0.15 -11.19
C TYR A 153 -5.47 -0.97 -11.56
N PHE A 154 -5.24 -2.20 -11.10
CA PHE A 154 -6.13 -3.33 -11.34
C PHE A 154 -7.57 -3.07 -10.85
N ILE A 155 -7.75 -2.59 -9.62
CA ILE A 155 -9.06 -2.28 -9.04
C ILE A 155 -9.76 -1.18 -9.80
N TYR A 156 -9.05 -0.11 -10.15
CA TYR A 156 -9.62 1.00 -10.91
C TYR A 156 -10.24 0.51 -12.22
N TYR A 157 -9.48 -0.20 -13.05
CA TYR A 157 -10.00 -0.69 -14.34
C TYR A 157 -11.06 -1.79 -14.20
N SER A 158 -10.99 -2.60 -13.13
CA SER A 158 -11.94 -3.68 -12.90
C SER A 158 -13.32 -3.17 -12.46
N ILE A 159 -13.37 -2.20 -11.54
CA ILE A 159 -14.63 -1.60 -11.07
C ILE A 159 -15.33 -0.81 -12.20
N ARG A 160 -14.58 -0.32 -13.18
CA ARG A 160 -15.10 0.46 -14.33
C ARG A 160 -15.48 -0.44 -15.51
N GLU A 161 -15.33 -1.76 -15.37
CA GLU A 161 -15.64 -2.74 -16.41
C GLU A 161 -14.92 -2.49 -17.75
N ILE A 162 -13.73 -1.87 -17.73
CA ILE A 162 -12.97 -1.57 -18.96
C ILE A 162 -12.20 -2.81 -19.42
N LYS A 163 -11.16 -3.20 -18.68
CA LYS A 163 -10.35 -4.40 -18.92
C LYS A 163 -9.48 -4.65 -17.70
N LYS A 164 -9.59 -5.85 -17.11
CA LYS A 164 -8.73 -6.24 -15.98
C LYS A 164 -7.26 -6.24 -16.40
N SER A 165 -6.42 -5.52 -15.66
CA SER A 165 -5.00 -5.46 -15.93
C SER A 165 -4.32 -6.78 -15.58
N ARG A 166 -3.60 -7.37 -16.54
CA ARG A 166 -2.77 -8.57 -16.30
C ARG A 166 -1.52 -8.25 -15.46
N LEU A 167 -1.20 -6.98 -15.25
CA LEU A 167 -0.08 -6.59 -14.39
C LEU A 167 -0.23 -7.11 -12.96
N ILE A 168 -1.46 -7.41 -12.50
CA ILE A 168 -1.69 -7.97 -11.16
C ILE A 168 -0.88 -9.26 -10.94
N PHE A 169 -0.63 -10.07 -11.96
CA PHE A 169 0.18 -11.29 -11.86
C PHE A 169 1.66 -11.05 -11.53
N LEU A 170 2.15 -9.81 -11.66
CA LEU A 170 3.50 -9.43 -11.23
C LEU A 170 3.58 -9.18 -9.72
N THR A 171 2.46 -8.97 -9.04
CA THR A 171 2.46 -8.56 -7.62
C THR A 171 3.07 -9.60 -6.65
N PRO A 172 2.98 -10.93 -6.85
CA PRO A 172 3.69 -11.89 -6.01
C PRO A 172 5.21 -11.81 -6.11
N PHE A 173 5.72 -11.40 -7.28
CA PHE A 173 7.16 -11.15 -7.48
C PHE A 173 7.61 -9.84 -6.84
N MET A 174 6.66 -8.98 -6.46
CA MET A 174 6.93 -7.77 -5.68
C MET A 174 6.95 -8.09 -4.18
N HIS A 175 5.87 -8.72 -3.69
CA HIS A 175 5.75 -9.18 -2.32
C HIS A 175 4.73 -10.31 -2.22
N ILE A 176 5.08 -11.38 -1.49
CA ILE A 176 4.31 -12.63 -1.44
C ILE A 176 2.88 -12.46 -0.92
N SER A 177 2.64 -11.54 0.03
CA SER A 177 1.27 -11.30 0.55
C SER A 177 0.30 -10.81 -0.52
N SER A 178 0.80 -10.30 -1.65
CA SER A 178 -0.01 -9.89 -2.79
C SER A 178 -0.64 -11.07 -3.55
N ILE A 179 -0.30 -12.32 -3.19
CA ILE A 179 -1.00 -13.51 -3.67
C ILE A 179 -2.48 -13.50 -3.26
N LEU A 180 -2.79 -13.06 -2.03
CA LEU A 180 -4.16 -13.06 -1.52
C LEU A 180 -5.13 -12.26 -2.42
N PRO A 181 -4.81 -11.03 -2.84
CA PRO A 181 -5.67 -10.28 -3.75
C PRO A 181 -5.70 -10.82 -5.20
N LEU A 182 -4.81 -11.73 -5.64
CA LEU A 182 -4.86 -12.28 -7.01
C LEU A 182 -6.16 -13.00 -7.31
N GLY A 183 -6.80 -13.61 -6.30
CA GLY A 183 -8.08 -14.27 -6.46
C GLY A 183 -9.14 -13.36 -7.09
N LEU A 184 -9.05 -12.05 -6.87
CA LEU A 184 -9.95 -11.05 -7.44
C LEU A 184 -9.92 -10.98 -8.97
N TYR A 185 -8.87 -11.48 -9.63
CA TYR A 185 -8.85 -11.58 -11.08
C TYR A 185 -10.04 -12.40 -11.61
N PHE A 186 -10.46 -13.43 -10.86
CA PHE A 186 -11.57 -14.32 -11.19
C PHE A 186 -12.93 -13.86 -10.62
N SER A 187 -13.04 -12.60 -10.19
CA SER A 187 -14.26 -12.06 -9.57
C SER A 187 -15.53 -12.16 -10.42
N ASP A 188 -15.41 -12.28 -11.74
CA ASP A 188 -16.55 -12.29 -12.67
C ASP A 188 -17.17 -13.70 -12.77
N SER A 189 -16.51 -14.71 -12.20
CA SER A 189 -17.06 -16.06 -12.15
C SER A 189 -18.30 -16.09 -11.26
N LYS A 190 -19.40 -16.67 -11.78
CA LYS A 190 -20.61 -16.93 -10.99
C LYS A 190 -20.34 -17.78 -9.74
N ARG A 191 -19.24 -18.53 -9.73
CA ARG A 191 -18.82 -19.40 -8.62
C ARG A 191 -17.82 -18.72 -7.70
N TYR A 192 -17.47 -17.44 -7.92
CA TYR A 192 -16.41 -16.75 -7.19
C TYR A 192 -16.59 -16.84 -5.67
N PHE A 193 -17.76 -16.45 -5.14
CA PHE A 193 -18.00 -16.52 -3.70
C PHE A 193 -18.04 -17.95 -3.16
N LYS A 194 -18.47 -18.93 -3.96
CA LYS A 194 -18.40 -20.36 -3.57
C LYS A 194 -16.95 -20.81 -3.45
N ILE A 195 -16.11 -20.45 -4.43
CA ILE A 195 -14.68 -20.76 -4.41
C ILE A 195 -13.98 -20.05 -3.25
N LEU A 196 -14.29 -18.76 -3.02
CA LEU A 196 -13.76 -17.99 -1.90
C LEU A 196 -14.13 -18.64 -0.56
N PHE A 197 -15.39 -19.06 -0.38
CA PHE A 197 -15.85 -19.72 0.84
C PHE A 197 -15.17 -21.08 1.06
N VAL A 198 -15.05 -21.90 0.01
CA VAL A 198 -14.31 -23.17 0.07
C VAL A 198 -12.83 -22.93 0.40
N PHE A 199 -12.21 -21.93 -0.22
CA PHE A 199 -10.84 -21.54 0.09
C PHE A 199 -10.67 -21.14 1.55
N LEU A 200 -11.59 -20.34 2.10
CA LEU A 200 -11.56 -19.95 3.51
C LEU A 200 -11.63 -21.17 4.43
N ILE A 201 -12.57 -22.09 4.19
CA ILE A 201 -12.69 -23.34 4.97
C ILE A 201 -11.41 -24.16 4.89
N LEU A 202 -10.89 -24.38 3.67
CA LEU A 202 -9.65 -25.14 3.46
C LEU A 202 -8.46 -24.48 4.14
N SER A 203 -8.35 -23.14 4.05
CA SER A 203 -7.28 -22.39 4.71
C SER A 203 -7.34 -22.49 6.23
N SER A 204 -8.54 -22.42 6.82
CA SER A 204 -8.73 -22.62 8.26
C SER A 204 -8.39 -24.06 8.68
N ILE A 205 -8.75 -25.06 7.89
CA ILE A 205 -8.39 -26.47 8.14
C ILE A 205 -6.87 -26.64 8.05
N LEU A 206 -6.22 -26.07 7.03
CA LEU A 206 -4.76 -26.07 6.90
C LEU A 206 -4.08 -25.43 8.13
N ILE A 207 -4.57 -24.28 8.58
CA ILE A 207 -4.02 -23.58 9.75
C ILE A 207 -4.21 -24.41 11.03
N ILE A 208 -5.40 -25.00 11.25
CA ILE A 208 -5.70 -25.72 12.49
C ILE A 208 -5.00 -27.09 12.54
N PHE A 209 -4.94 -27.81 11.43
CA PHE A 209 -4.50 -29.21 11.43
C PHE A 209 -3.10 -29.43 10.87
N ILE A 210 -2.65 -28.59 9.93
CA ILE A 210 -1.38 -28.79 9.21
C ILE A 210 -0.29 -27.87 9.79
N LEU A 211 -0.61 -26.64 10.15
CA LEU A 211 0.37 -25.71 10.72
C LEU A 211 1.08 -26.27 11.98
N PRO A 212 0.38 -26.87 12.97
CA PRO A 212 1.03 -27.46 14.14
C PRO A 212 1.97 -28.63 13.80
N TYR A 213 1.71 -29.30 12.68
CA TYR A 213 2.56 -30.39 12.19
C TYR A 213 3.79 -29.87 11.43
N ILE A 214 3.69 -28.70 10.80
CA ILE A 214 4.82 -28.02 10.15
C ILE A 214 5.70 -27.35 11.21
N GLU A 215 5.12 -26.69 12.21
CA GLU A 215 5.82 -26.06 13.34
C GLU A 215 6.60 -27.08 14.18
N SER A 216 6.11 -28.32 14.31
CA SER A 216 6.82 -29.37 15.05
C SER A 216 8.01 -29.98 14.29
N ASN A 217 8.27 -29.53 13.05
CA ASN A 217 9.33 -30.06 12.21
C ASN A 217 10.54 -29.09 12.14
N GLN A 218 11.69 -29.53 12.65
CA GLN A 218 12.95 -28.75 12.73
C GLN A 218 13.42 -28.16 11.39
N ALA A 219 12.97 -28.72 10.25
CA ALA A 219 13.26 -28.17 8.93
C ALA A 219 12.61 -26.79 8.69
N PHE A 220 11.52 -26.48 9.39
CA PHE A 220 10.78 -25.22 9.28
C PHE A 220 11.08 -24.24 10.41
N ASP A 221 11.79 -24.64 11.47
CA ASP A 221 12.23 -23.76 12.56
C ASP A 221 12.96 -22.52 12.05
N LYS A 222 13.74 -22.60 10.96
CA LYS A 222 14.41 -21.43 10.35
C LYS A 222 13.48 -20.47 9.62
N ILE A 223 12.33 -20.96 9.15
CA ILE A 223 11.31 -20.15 8.48
C ILE A 223 10.44 -19.46 9.54
N PHE A 224 10.09 -20.20 10.60
CA PHE A 224 9.36 -19.66 11.75
C PHE A 224 10.23 -18.71 12.56
N THR A 225 11.47 -19.03 12.92
CA THR A 225 12.38 -18.08 13.61
C THR A 225 12.64 -16.79 12.85
N LYS A 226 12.46 -16.74 11.52
CA LYS A 226 12.53 -15.48 10.76
C LYS A 226 11.20 -14.71 10.78
N ALA A 227 10.06 -15.41 10.84
CA ALA A 227 8.76 -14.82 11.14
C ALA A 227 8.69 -14.35 12.60
N ASP A 228 9.27 -15.11 13.53
CA ASP A 228 9.43 -14.83 14.95
C ASP A 228 10.48 -13.76 15.20
N ALA A 229 11.52 -13.61 14.39
CA ALA A 229 12.38 -12.43 14.46
C ALA A 229 11.61 -11.13 14.18
N TYR A 230 10.56 -11.17 13.32
CA TYR A 230 9.62 -10.04 13.20
C TYR A 230 8.63 -9.96 14.36
N SER A 231 8.40 -11.04 15.11
CA SER A 231 7.52 -11.09 16.28
C SER A 231 8.24 -10.70 17.58
N GLU A 232 9.54 -10.97 17.67
CA GLU A 232 10.39 -10.85 18.86
C GLU A 232 11.15 -9.52 18.88
N GLU A 233 11.50 -8.94 17.73
CA GLU A 233 12.07 -7.57 17.66
C GLU A 233 11.02 -6.46 17.61
N LEU A 234 9.74 -6.78 17.34
CA LEU A 234 8.65 -5.81 17.38
C LEU A 234 8.00 -5.80 18.77
N GLU A 235 8.53 -4.90 19.60
CA GLU A 235 7.84 -4.27 20.73
C GLU A 235 6.31 -4.28 20.57
N GLU A 236 5.63 -4.80 21.60
CA GLU A 236 4.20 -4.75 21.92
C GLU A 236 3.24 -4.29 20.81
N ILE A 237 2.26 -5.13 20.46
CA ILE A 237 1.11 -4.75 19.62
C ILE A 237 0.53 -3.42 20.13
N SER A 238 0.91 -2.32 19.46
CA SER A 238 0.53 -0.99 19.89
C SER A 238 -0.99 -0.82 19.82
N ILE A 239 -1.57 -0.10 20.78
CA ILE A 239 -2.99 0.29 20.80
C ILE A 239 -3.45 0.92 19.47
N PHE A 240 -2.51 1.53 18.74
CA PHE A 240 -2.73 2.10 17.42
C PHE A 240 -3.27 1.08 16.41
N HIS A 241 -2.81 -0.18 16.44
CA HIS A 241 -3.30 -1.22 15.54
C HIS A 241 -4.80 -1.49 15.76
N TYR A 242 -5.25 -1.49 17.01
CA TYR A 242 -6.66 -1.68 17.36
C TYR A 242 -7.53 -0.46 17.00
N ILE A 243 -7.00 0.76 17.21
CA ILE A 243 -7.67 1.99 16.75
C ILE A 243 -7.85 1.97 15.23
N TYR A 244 -6.79 1.57 14.52
CA TYR A 244 -6.81 1.46 13.07
C TYR A 244 -7.78 0.37 12.59
N PHE A 245 -7.91 -0.73 13.33
CA PHE A 245 -8.96 -1.72 13.10
C PHE A 245 -10.37 -1.16 13.25
N GLY A 246 -10.63 -0.40 14.32
CA GLY A 246 -11.90 0.32 14.49
C GLY A 246 -12.19 1.25 13.32
N PHE A 247 -11.19 1.98 12.82
CA PHE A 247 -11.32 2.85 11.65
C PHE A 247 -11.69 2.05 10.39
N MET A 248 -10.97 0.97 10.08
CA MET A 248 -11.22 0.12 8.91
C MET A 248 -12.60 -0.51 8.94
N PHE A 249 -13.02 -0.99 10.11
CA PHE A 249 -14.35 -1.53 10.33
C PHE A 249 -15.44 -0.46 10.14
N SER A 250 -15.21 0.75 10.65
CA SER A 250 -16.11 1.90 10.47
C SER A 250 -16.26 2.27 8.99
N VAL A 251 -15.18 2.24 8.21
CA VAL A 251 -15.24 2.46 6.75
C VAL A 251 -16.13 1.41 6.07
N PHE A 252 -16.01 0.14 6.45
CA PHE A 252 -16.88 -0.93 5.92
C PHE A 252 -18.36 -0.73 6.31
N ILE A 253 -18.62 -0.37 7.57
CA ILE A 253 -19.98 -0.04 8.04
C ILE A 253 -20.57 1.13 7.23
N LEU A 254 -19.81 2.21 7.04
CA LEU A 254 -20.25 3.35 6.23
C LEU A 254 -20.58 2.93 4.79
N GLN A 255 -19.77 2.04 4.20
CA GLN A 255 -20.11 1.47 2.89
C GLN A 255 -21.42 0.70 2.91
N LEU A 256 -21.71 -0.12 3.94
CA LEU A 256 -22.99 -0.83 4.05
C LEU A 256 -24.18 0.14 3.99
N PHE A 257 -24.07 1.28 4.68
CA PHE A 257 -25.09 2.33 4.64
C PHE A 257 -25.22 3.00 3.27
N PHE A 258 -24.10 3.41 2.66
CA PHE A 258 -24.12 4.22 1.44
C PHE A 258 -24.29 3.43 0.14
N LEU A 259 -23.72 2.22 0.06
CA LEU A 259 -23.71 1.37 -1.13
C LEU A 259 -24.82 0.29 -1.11
N ARG A 260 -25.37 -0.03 0.07
CA ARG A 260 -26.45 -1.04 0.23
C ARG A 260 -26.06 -2.36 -0.47
N LYS A 261 -26.88 -2.85 -1.41
CA LYS A 261 -26.65 -4.08 -2.17
C LYS A 261 -25.33 -4.06 -2.97
N LYS A 262 -24.78 -2.89 -3.29
CA LYS A 262 -23.51 -2.76 -4.03
C LYS A 262 -22.28 -3.13 -3.16
N VAL A 263 -22.39 -3.21 -1.83
CA VAL A 263 -21.29 -3.66 -0.95
C VAL A 263 -20.90 -5.11 -1.19
N TYR A 264 -21.85 -5.95 -1.61
CA TYR A 264 -21.59 -7.36 -1.93
C TYR A 264 -20.76 -7.56 -3.21
N ASN A 265 -20.14 -6.48 -3.71
CA ASN A 265 -19.17 -6.58 -4.77
C ASN A 265 -17.96 -7.41 -4.32
N PRO A 266 -17.47 -8.35 -5.15
CA PRO A 266 -16.32 -9.19 -4.84
C PRO A 266 -15.08 -8.43 -4.38
N PHE A 267 -14.79 -7.25 -4.97
CA PHE A 267 -13.61 -6.47 -4.61
C PHE A 267 -13.65 -5.98 -3.17
N LEU A 268 -14.81 -5.47 -2.71
CA LEU A 268 -14.98 -4.95 -1.36
C LEU A 268 -14.98 -6.07 -0.32
N ILE A 269 -15.76 -7.14 -0.55
CA ILE A 269 -15.86 -8.24 0.41
C ILE A 269 -14.55 -9.01 0.53
N THR A 270 -13.91 -9.38 -0.58
CA THR A 270 -12.69 -10.18 -0.51
C THR A 270 -11.56 -9.38 0.14
N THR A 271 -11.36 -8.11 -0.20
CA THR A 271 -10.30 -7.32 0.44
C THR A 271 -10.58 -7.05 1.91
N PHE A 272 -11.84 -6.90 2.31
CA PHE A 272 -12.20 -6.77 3.71
C PHE A 272 -11.97 -8.08 4.48
N ILE A 273 -12.36 -9.22 3.92
CA ILE A 273 -12.09 -10.54 4.53
C ILE A 273 -10.59 -10.78 4.66
N ILE A 274 -9.81 -10.52 3.62
CA ILE A 274 -8.34 -10.63 3.67
C ILE A 274 -7.77 -9.75 4.79
N TYR A 275 -8.26 -8.52 4.91
CA TYR A 275 -7.89 -7.62 5.99
C TYR A 275 -8.23 -8.18 7.39
N LEU A 276 -9.46 -8.67 7.59
CA LEU A 276 -9.90 -9.26 8.86
C LEU A 276 -9.05 -10.48 9.23
N LEU A 277 -8.88 -11.43 8.30
CA LEU A 277 -8.05 -12.61 8.53
C LEU A 277 -6.62 -12.21 8.88
N GLY A 278 -6.04 -11.27 8.13
CA GLY A 278 -4.72 -10.75 8.42
C GLY A 278 -4.60 -10.18 9.83
N PHE A 279 -5.58 -9.36 10.24
CA PHE A 279 -5.58 -8.74 11.57
C PHE A 279 -5.74 -9.77 12.70
N PHE A 280 -6.60 -10.78 12.54
CA PHE A 280 -6.79 -11.84 13.53
C PHE A 280 -5.61 -12.81 13.63
N VAL A 281 -4.85 -12.99 12.54
CA VAL A 281 -3.58 -13.72 12.58
C VAL A 281 -2.52 -12.87 13.30
N ASN A 282 -2.34 -11.62 12.86
CA ASN A 282 -1.41 -10.67 13.48
C ASN A 282 -1.83 -9.22 13.13
N PRO A 283 -2.04 -8.32 14.11
CA PRO A 283 -2.46 -6.94 13.85
C PRO A 283 -1.54 -6.16 12.90
N VAL A 284 -0.24 -6.43 12.90
CA VAL A 284 0.75 -5.84 11.97
C VAL A 284 0.50 -6.31 10.55
N VAL A 285 0.20 -7.60 10.36
CA VAL A 285 -0.17 -8.17 9.04
C VAL A 285 -1.47 -7.54 8.54
N GLY A 286 -2.47 -7.42 9.41
CA GLY A 286 -3.71 -6.69 9.11
C GLY A 286 -3.45 -5.25 8.67
N PHE A 287 -2.60 -4.51 9.39
CA PHE A 287 -2.20 -3.16 9.01
C PHE A 287 -1.56 -3.10 7.62
N ARG A 288 -0.65 -4.03 7.30
CA ARG A 288 -0.03 -4.16 5.96
C ARG A 288 -1.02 -4.52 4.86
N LEU A 289 -2.11 -5.23 5.16
CA LEU A 289 -3.15 -5.57 4.18
C LEU A 289 -4.22 -4.46 4.03
N SER A 290 -4.25 -3.49 4.94
CA SER A 290 -5.22 -2.40 4.91
C SER A 290 -5.27 -1.58 3.62
N PRO A 291 -4.16 -1.31 2.91
CA PRO A 291 -4.23 -0.54 1.67
C PRO A 291 -5.11 -1.22 0.63
N TYR A 292 -5.12 -2.55 0.54
CA TYR A 292 -5.96 -3.28 -0.42
C TYR A 292 -7.46 -2.99 -0.21
N PHE A 293 -7.91 -2.96 1.04
CA PHE A 293 -9.30 -2.63 1.37
C PHE A 293 -9.60 -1.15 1.14
N LEU A 294 -8.74 -0.23 1.61
CA LEU A 294 -8.97 1.20 1.44
C LEU A 294 -8.96 1.65 -0.03
N ILE A 295 -8.07 1.09 -0.84
CA ILE A 295 -8.06 1.32 -2.29
C ILE A 295 -9.36 0.84 -2.92
N SER A 296 -9.79 -0.39 -2.61
CA SER A 296 -11.05 -0.97 -3.14
C SER A 296 -12.27 -0.16 -2.73
N SER A 297 -12.32 0.25 -1.46
CA SER A 297 -13.32 1.13 -0.86
C SER A 297 -13.43 2.46 -1.60
N LEU A 298 -12.33 3.20 -1.69
CA LEU A 298 -12.32 4.56 -2.20
C LEU A 298 -12.54 4.57 -3.70
N PHE A 299 -12.04 3.58 -4.44
CA PHE A 299 -12.25 3.51 -5.88
C PHE A 299 -13.67 3.06 -6.26
N TYR A 300 -14.49 2.58 -5.33
CA TYR A 300 -15.88 2.23 -5.64
C TYR A 300 -16.71 3.48 -5.98
N LYS A 301 -17.51 3.42 -7.06
CA LYS A 301 -18.32 4.55 -7.53
C LYS A 301 -19.61 4.68 -6.71
N VAL A 302 -19.88 5.88 -6.20
CA VAL A 302 -21.12 6.21 -5.48
C VAL A 302 -21.88 7.26 -6.29
N GLU A 303 -23.08 6.93 -6.79
CA GLU A 303 -23.75 7.77 -7.80
C GLU A 303 -24.75 8.78 -7.22
N ASN A 304 -25.04 8.71 -5.91
CA ASN A 304 -26.24 9.35 -5.35
C ASN A 304 -26.00 10.56 -4.41
N TYR A 305 -24.75 11.03 -4.23
CA TYR A 305 -24.44 12.03 -3.19
C TYR A 305 -23.57 13.21 -3.68
N LYS A 306 -23.99 13.87 -4.77
CA LYS A 306 -23.22 14.98 -5.38
C LYS A 306 -22.89 16.13 -4.41
N ASN A 307 -23.83 16.52 -3.54
CA ASN A 307 -23.62 17.61 -2.58
C ASN A 307 -22.59 17.23 -1.51
N LEU A 308 -22.68 16.00 -0.97
CA LEU A 308 -21.71 15.46 -0.04
C LEU A 308 -20.33 15.37 -0.70
N ASP A 309 -20.25 14.89 -1.94
CA ASP A 309 -18.99 14.80 -2.68
C ASP A 309 -18.34 16.16 -2.89
N ARG A 310 -19.13 17.20 -3.24
CA ARG A 310 -18.62 18.58 -3.36
C ARG A 310 -18.08 19.09 -2.03
N MET A 311 -18.83 18.86 -0.95
CA MET A 311 -18.46 19.28 0.40
C MET A 311 -17.17 18.58 0.86
N LEU A 312 -17.08 17.25 0.69
CA LEU A 312 -15.90 16.45 1.00
C LEU A 312 -14.69 16.86 0.15
N ASN A 313 -14.88 17.18 -1.14
CA ASN A 313 -13.79 17.66 -2.00
C ASN A 313 -13.13 18.92 -1.40
N ILE A 314 -13.91 19.88 -0.90
CA ILE A 314 -13.40 21.09 -0.25
C ILE A 314 -12.76 20.74 1.09
N PHE A 315 -13.46 19.99 1.95
CA PHE A 315 -12.94 19.64 3.28
C PHE A 315 -11.69 18.78 3.23
N SER A 316 -11.45 18.05 2.14
CA SER A 316 -10.22 17.28 1.98
C SER A 316 -8.96 18.14 1.95
N PHE A 317 -9.07 19.47 1.78
CA PHE A 317 -7.96 20.41 1.97
C PHE A 317 -7.39 20.36 3.40
N PHE A 318 -8.25 20.18 4.42
CA PHE A 318 -7.82 20.12 5.82
C PHE A 318 -7.01 18.86 6.16
N LEU A 319 -6.95 17.87 5.26
CA LEU A 319 -6.04 16.73 5.41
C LEU A 319 -4.56 17.16 5.40
N VAL A 320 -4.23 18.40 5.01
CA VAL A 320 -2.87 18.96 5.11
C VAL A 320 -2.29 18.81 6.51
N PHE A 321 -3.09 19.00 7.56
CA PHE A 321 -2.61 18.87 8.94
C PHE A 321 -2.21 17.43 9.25
N TYR A 322 -3.06 16.48 8.85
CA TYR A 322 -2.77 15.07 9.01
C TYR A 322 -1.60 14.63 8.13
N PHE A 323 -1.43 15.21 6.94
CA PHE A 323 -0.30 14.95 6.05
C PHE A 323 1.05 15.35 6.65
N VAL A 324 1.09 16.48 7.36
CA VAL A 324 2.28 16.88 8.12
C VAL A 324 2.56 15.89 9.26
N LEU A 325 1.52 15.41 9.93
CA LEU A 325 1.66 14.40 10.98
C LEU A 325 2.16 13.06 10.43
N THR A 326 1.65 12.59 9.29
CA THR A 326 2.11 11.35 8.67
C THR A 326 3.56 11.46 8.20
N PHE A 327 4.00 12.62 7.72
CA PHE A 327 5.42 12.87 7.45
C PHE A 327 6.28 12.76 8.71
N LYS A 328 5.85 13.39 9.81
CA LYS A 328 6.57 13.34 11.08
C LYS A 328 6.71 11.89 11.55
N ASP A 329 5.62 11.15 11.65
CA ASP A 329 5.61 9.76 12.15
C ASP A 329 6.47 8.80 11.30
N SER A 330 6.59 9.05 9.99
CA SER A 330 7.38 8.21 9.09
C SER A 330 8.90 8.47 9.12
N HIS A 331 9.34 9.63 9.62
CA HIS A 331 10.74 10.07 9.54
C HIS A 331 11.36 10.52 10.88
N TYR A 332 10.52 10.79 11.89
CA TYR A 332 10.95 11.32 13.18
C TYR A 332 10.14 10.64 14.28
N LEU A 333 10.78 9.73 15.01
CA LEU A 333 10.27 9.21 16.30
C LEU A 333 10.41 10.29 17.37
#